data_AF-A0AAW2JCT7-F1
#
_entry.id   AF-A0AAW2JCT7-F1
#
_cell.length_a   1.000
_cell.length_b   1.000
_cell.length_c   1.000
_cell.angle_alpha   90.00
_cell.angle_beta   90.00
_cell.angle_gamma   90.00
#
_symmetry.space_group_name_H-M   'P 1'
#
loop_
_entity.id
_entity.type
_entity.pdbx_description
1 polymer ?
#
loop_
_entity_poly.entity_id
_entity_poly.type
_entity_poly.pdbx_seq_one_letter_code
_entity_poly.pdbx_strand_id
1 'polypeptide(L)'
;MERIMRQDSNLSPYDGFRIGGIGKVLNQIGLNQRRHHIIYKVSSGEFAIPMELTGNVMEMQLIPKEEILEELSKLREEVAVTMKWIHIGAIEVVIKATFKEGIDSEIHLSIMDRRINNLRDGCLGTMIGNLYAGKLMFDIHPRIAYNLADQDFSRVLTLH
;
A
#
# COMPACT_ATOMS: atom_id res chain seq x y z
N MET A 1 -28.26 -10.86 21.61
CA MET A 1 -26.98 -10.55 20.94
C MET A 1 -25.96 -11.54 21.44
N GLU A 2 -25.58 -12.50 20.59
CA GLU A 2 -24.66 -13.58 20.95
C GLU A 2 -23.23 -13.13 20.66
N ARG A 3 -22.38 -13.11 21.70
CA ARG A 3 -20.99 -12.67 21.61
C ARG A 3 -20.18 -13.82 21.02
N ILE A 4 -19.81 -13.73 19.75
CA ILE A 4 -18.92 -14.71 19.11
C ILE A 4 -17.55 -14.61 19.79
N MET A 5 -17.20 -15.62 20.57
CA MET A 5 -15.88 -15.79 21.17
C MET A 5 -14.91 -16.23 20.07
N ARG A 6 -13.77 -15.54 19.93
CA ARG A 6 -12.68 -16.01 19.08
C ARG A 6 -12.21 -17.36 19.63
N GLN A 7 -12.36 -18.41 18.84
CA GLN A 7 -11.76 -19.69 19.11
C GLN A 7 -10.33 -19.62 18.58
N ASP A 8 -9.33 -19.67 19.47
CA ASP A 8 -7.95 -19.77 19.06
C ASP A 8 -7.76 -21.10 18.36
N SER A 9 -7.68 -21.06 17.02
CA SER A 9 -7.34 -22.23 16.23
C SER A 9 -5.87 -22.55 16.46
N ASN A 10 -5.60 -23.62 17.22
CA ASN A 10 -4.28 -24.25 17.34
C ASN A 10 -3.87 -24.95 16.03
N LEU A 11 -4.05 -24.28 14.89
CA LEU A 11 -3.57 -24.77 13.60
C LEU A 11 -2.13 -24.28 13.45
N SER A 12 -1.22 -25.23 13.36
CA SER A 12 0.14 -25.00 12.91
C SER A 12 0.09 -24.34 11.52
N PRO A 13 1.00 -23.42 11.17
CA PRO A 13 1.02 -22.78 9.84
C PRO A 13 1.17 -23.78 8.67
N TYR A 14 1.37 -25.07 8.96
CA TYR A 14 1.45 -26.16 7.99
C TYR A 14 0.16 -27.00 7.86
N ASP A 15 -0.88 -26.73 8.66
CA ASP A 15 -2.10 -27.55 8.70
C ASP A 15 -3.06 -27.30 7.51
N GLY A 16 -2.73 -26.39 6.60
CA GLY A 16 -3.60 -25.98 5.49
C GLY A 16 -3.59 -26.87 4.24
N PHE A 17 -2.63 -27.77 4.05
CA PHE A 17 -2.56 -28.59 2.84
C PHE A 17 -2.10 -30.03 3.11
N ARG A 18 -3.01 -31.00 2.90
CA ARG A 18 -2.63 -32.41 2.87
C ARG A 18 -1.88 -32.72 1.57
N ILE A 19 -0.56 -32.75 1.66
CA ILE A 19 0.32 -33.04 0.54
C ILE A 19 0.27 -34.56 0.24
N GLY A 20 -0.29 -34.93 -0.93
CA GLY A 20 -0.28 -36.31 -1.45
C GLY A 20 1.14 -36.81 -1.79
N GLY A 21 1.27 -38.12 -2.06
CA GLY A 21 2.55 -38.87 -2.10
C GLY A 21 3.74 -38.23 -2.82
N ILE A 22 3.52 -37.57 -3.98
CA ILE A 22 4.58 -36.88 -4.72
C ILE A 22 5.13 -35.69 -3.93
N GLY A 23 4.28 -34.93 -3.26
CA GLY A 23 4.73 -33.77 -2.50
C GLY A 23 5.39 -34.12 -1.16
N LYS A 24 5.22 -35.34 -0.63
CA LYS A 24 6.07 -35.86 0.47
C LYS A 24 7.52 -36.08 0.01
N VAL A 25 7.68 -36.65 -1.19
CA VAL A 25 9.00 -36.84 -1.80
C VAL A 25 9.67 -35.49 -2.06
N LEU A 26 8.94 -34.52 -2.63
CA LEU A 26 9.44 -33.15 -2.84
C LEU A 26 9.84 -32.45 -1.54
N ASN A 27 9.13 -32.71 -0.43
CA ASN A 27 9.47 -32.15 0.88
C ASN A 27 10.71 -32.82 1.51
N GLN A 28 10.88 -34.14 1.31
CA GLN A 28 12.06 -34.89 1.77
C GLN A 28 13.35 -34.51 1.02
N ILE A 29 13.26 -34.17 -0.27
CA ILE A 29 14.40 -33.68 -1.06
C ILE A 29 14.60 -32.15 -0.96
N GLY A 30 13.94 -31.50 0.01
CA GLY A 30 14.14 -30.08 0.32
C GLY A 30 13.51 -29.08 -0.67
N LEU A 31 12.76 -29.54 -1.67
CA LEU A 31 12.19 -28.68 -2.72
C LEU A 31 10.91 -27.93 -2.29
N ASN A 32 10.32 -28.25 -1.13
CA ASN A 32 9.05 -27.67 -0.69
C ASN A 32 9.09 -26.91 0.65
N GLN A 33 10.27 -26.42 1.07
CA GLN A 33 10.39 -25.53 2.23
C GLN A 33 10.32 -24.05 1.86
N ARG A 34 9.31 -23.63 1.09
CA ARG A 34 9.09 -22.19 0.86
C ARG A 34 8.58 -21.56 2.16
N ARG A 35 9.49 -21.03 2.97
CA ARG A 35 9.15 -20.12 4.06
C ARG A 35 8.70 -18.81 3.43
N HIS A 36 7.42 -18.50 3.55
CA HIS A 36 6.89 -17.20 3.16
C HIS A 36 7.32 -16.16 4.21
N HIS A 37 8.18 -15.23 3.84
CA HIS A 37 8.53 -14.09 4.68
C HIS A 37 7.49 -12.99 4.46
N ILE A 38 6.87 -12.51 5.55
CA ILE A 38 5.94 -11.37 5.54
C ILE A 38 6.49 -10.34 6.50
N ILE A 39 6.67 -9.11 6.00
CA ILE A 39 7.19 -7.99 6.76
C ILE A 39 6.19 -6.85 6.64
N TYR A 40 5.80 -6.28 7.77
CA TYR A 40 4.90 -5.14 7.85
C TYR A 40 5.71 -3.87 8.09
N LYS A 41 5.39 -2.82 7.33
CA LYS A 41 6.02 -1.51 7.45
C LYS A 41 4.97 -0.42 7.25
N VAL A 42 5.15 0.69 7.95
CA VAL A 42 4.43 1.94 7.72
C VAL A 42 5.44 2.92 7.12
N SER A 43 5.05 3.55 6.02
CA SER A 43 5.74 4.70 5.43
C SER A 43 4.85 5.92 5.61
N SER A 44 5.45 7.06 5.93
CA SER A 44 4.76 8.32 6.13
C SER A 44 5.65 9.47 5.66
N GLY A 45 5.06 10.43 4.96
CA GLY A 45 5.74 11.65 4.52
C GLY A 45 4.85 12.87 4.75
N GLU A 46 5.48 14.03 4.88
CA GLU A 46 4.80 15.33 4.94
C GLU A 46 5.37 16.22 3.85
N PHE A 47 4.48 16.87 3.10
CA PHE A 47 4.84 17.69 1.96
C PHE A 47 4.06 19.00 2.02
N ALA A 48 4.77 20.12 1.96
CA ALA A 48 4.15 21.44 1.83
C ALA A 48 3.77 21.67 0.36
N ILE A 49 2.52 22.02 0.11
CA ILE A 49 2.03 22.38 -1.21
C ILE A 49 1.95 23.91 -1.28
N PRO A 50 2.77 24.57 -2.12
CA PRO A 50 2.68 26.01 -2.33
C PRO A 50 1.31 26.40 -2.89
N MET A 51 0.74 27.50 -2.39
CA MET A 51 -0.58 27.96 -2.80
C MET A 51 -0.60 28.38 -4.27
N GLU A 52 0.54 28.73 -4.85
CA GLU A 52 0.69 29.10 -6.25
C GLU A 52 0.43 27.92 -7.21
N LEU A 53 0.46 26.68 -6.69
CA LEU A 53 0.09 25.47 -7.43
C LEU A 53 -1.42 25.20 -7.39
N THR A 54 -2.21 25.98 -6.65
CA THR A 54 -3.67 25.84 -6.62
C THR A 54 -4.25 26.07 -8.01
N GLY A 55 -4.94 25.05 -8.54
CA GLY A 55 -5.49 25.04 -9.89
C GLY A 55 -4.69 24.25 -10.93
N ASN A 56 -3.45 23.85 -10.60
CA ASN A 56 -2.70 22.90 -11.41
C ASN A 56 -2.89 21.49 -10.87
N VAL A 57 -2.87 20.52 -11.79
CA VAL A 57 -2.76 19.11 -11.44
C VAL A 57 -1.39 18.87 -10.79
N MET A 58 -1.38 18.42 -9.55
CA MET A 58 -0.17 17.99 -8.86
C MET A 58 -0.16 16.47 -8.81
N GLU A 59 0.95 15.86 -9.23
CA GLU A 59 1.15 14.41 -9.10
C GLU A 59 2.29 14.12 -8.13
N MET A 60 2.02 13.25 -7.15
CA MET A 60 3.01 12.83 -6.17
C MET A 60 3.00 11.32 -6.02
N GLN A 61 4.17 10.70 -6.12
CA GLN A 61 4.33 9.28 -5.81
C GLN A 61 4.25 9.07 -4.29
N LEU A 62 3.33 8.20 -3.85
CA LEU A 62 3.11 7.96 -2.41
C LEU A 62 4.16 7.04 -1.79
N ILE A 63 4.71 6.11 -2.58
CA ILE A 63 5.74 5.17 -2.11
C ILE A 63 6.83 5.08 -3.18
N PRO A 64 7.95 5.82 -3.04
CA PRO A 64 9.13 5.68 -3.87
C PRO A 64 9.70 4.25 -3.82
N LYS A 65 10.21 3.76 -4.95
CA LYS A 65 10.80 2.41 -5.00
C LYS A 65 12.08 2.36 -4.17
N GLU A 66 12.81 3.47 -4.16
CA GLU A 66 14.07 3.67 -3.47
C GLU A 66 13.91 3.49 -1.95
N GLU A 67 12.81 3.99 -1.38
CA GLU A 67 12.48 3.80 0.04
C GLU A 67 12.29 2.32 0.37
N ILE A 68 11.58 1.58 -0.49
CA ILE A 68 11.40 0.13 -0.32
C ILE A 68 12.74 -0.60 -0.39
N LEU A 69 13.59 -0.24 -1.37
CA LEU A 69 14.91 -0.87 -1.54
C LEU A 69 15.83 -0.58 -0.36
N GLU A 70 15.77 0.63 0.21
CA GLU A 70 16.49 0.97 1.44
C GLU A 70 16.03 0.10 2.61
N GLU A 71 14.73 -0.10 2.78
CA GLU A 71 14.20 -0.97 3.83
C GLU A 71 14.60 -2.44 3.62
N LEU A 72 14.61 -2.93 2.37
CA LEU A 72 15.06 -4.28 2.06
C LEU A 72 16.56 -4.47 2.34
N SER A 73 17.38 -3.43 2.16
CA SER A 73 18.82 -3.49 2.45
C SER A 73 19.15 -3.72 3.93
N LYS A 74 18.20 -3.40 4.83
CA LYS A 74 18.32 -3.60 6.29
C LYS A 74 18.07 -5.05 6.70
N LEU A 75 17.55 -5.88 5.79
CA LEU A 75 17.27 -7.29 6.02
C LEU A 75 18.49 -8.17 5.70
N ARG A 76 18.49 -9.40 6.23
CA ARG A 76 19.47 -10.42 5.82
C ARG A 76 19.27 -10.73 4.32
N GLU A 77 20.35 -10.83 3.57
CA GLU A 77 20.34 -11.04 2.11
C GLU A 77 19.42 -12.20 1.69
N GLU A 78 19.53 -13.33 2.38
CA GLU A 78 18.72 -14.54 2.17
C GLU A 78 17.19 -14.31 2.29
N VAL A 79 16.77 -13.31 3.07
CA VAL A 79 15.36 -12.90 3.20
C VAL A 79 15.03 -11.83 2.15
N ALA A 80 15.87 -10.82 1.99
CA ALA A 80 15.66 -9.70 1.07
C ALA A 80 15.41 -10.18 -0.37
N VAL A 81 16.19 -11.17 -0.86
CA VAL A 81 16.04 -11.73 -2.21
C VAL A 81 14.70 -12.45 -2.43
N THR A 82 14.00 -12.82 -1.35
CA THR A 82 12.67 -13.45 -1.42
C THR A 82 11.53 -12.43 -1.46
N MET A 83 11.80 -11.17 -1.14
CA MET A 83 10.81 -10.08 -1.09
C MET A 83 10.56 -9.52 -2.50
N LYS A 84 9.57 -10.07 -3.20
CA LYS A 84 9.23 -9.66 -4.58
C LYS A 84 7.99 -8.79 -4.71
N TRP A 85 7.15 -8.79 -3.68
CA TRP A 85 5.83 -8.16 -3.71
C TRP A 85 5.66 -7.21 -2.53
N ILE A 86 4.98 -6.11 -2.78
CA ILE A 86 4.45 -5.23 -1.76
C ILE A 86 2.93 -5.34 -1.77
N HIS A 87 2.33 -5.43 -0.58
CA HIS A 87 0.89 -5.41 -0.40
C HIS A 87 0.49 -4.10 0.27
N ILE A 88 -0.43 -3.36 -0.34
CA ILE A 88 -0.88 -2.08 0.19
C ILE A 88 -2.14 -2.30 1.02
N GLY A 89 -1.96 -2.31 2.33
CA GLY A 89 -3.04 -2.54 3.29
C GLY A 89 -3.97 -1.33 3.42
N ALA A 90 -3.40 -0.15 3.61
CA ALA A 90 -4.11 1.10 3.79
C ALA A 90 -3.27 2.28 3.28
N ILE A 91 -3.96 3.35 2.87
CA ILE A 91 -3.37 4.66 2.57
C ILE A 91 -4.24 5.68 3.31
N GLU A 92 -3.60 6.49 4.14
CA GLU A 92 -4.22 7.61 4.86
C GLU A 92 -3.58 8.91 4.35
N VAL A 93 -4.42 9.85 3.92
CA VAL A 93 -4.01 11.18 3.47
C VAL A 93 -4.66 12.21 4.37
N VAL A 94 -3.83 13.05 4.96
CA VAL A 94 -4.26 14.15 5.82
C VAL A 94 -3.79 15.46 5.20
N ILE A 95 -4.74 16.33 4.86
CA ILE A 95 -4.45 17.66 4.33
C ILE A 95 -4.80 18.68 5.41
N LYS A 96 -3.88 19.58 5.71
CA LYS A 96 -4.07 20.67 6.67
C LYS A 96 -3.89 22.00 5.96
N ALA A 97 -4.85 22.90 6.14
CA ALA A 97 -4.70 24.27 5.71
C ALA A 97 -3.67 24.98 6.60
N THR A 98 -2.81 25.77 5.97
CA THR A 98 -1.90 26.70 6.65
C THR A 98 -2.42 28.13 6.66
N PHE A 99 -3.62 28.34 6.09
CA PHE A 99 -4.35 29.60 6.08
C PHE A 99 -5.47 29.59 7.14
N LYS A 100 -6.09 30.76 7.34
CA LYS A 100 -7.15 30.94 8.34
C LYS A 100 -8.40 30.11 7.98
N GLU A 101 -8.98 29.43 8.96
CA GLU A 101 -10.28 28.78 8.83
C GLU A 101 -11.36 29.75 8.32
N GLY A 102 -12.31 29.22 7.57
CA GLY A 102 -13.38 30.00 6.96
C GLY A 102 -13.17 30.36 5.50
N ILE A 103 -11.96 30.13 4.96
CA ILE A 103 -11.68 30.33 3.53
C ILE A 103 -12.24 29.13 2.75
N ASP A 104 -13.16 29.42 1.84
CA ASP A 104 -13.71 28.43 0.92
C ASP A 104 -12.62 27.93 -0.02
N SER A 105 -12.23 26.66 0.12
CA SER A 105 -11.11 26.05 -0.59
C SER A 105 -11.42 24.61 -0.89
N GLU A 106 -12.11 24.40 -2.00
CA GLU A 106 -12.43 23.08 -2.52
C GLU A 106 -11.15 22.34 -2.94
N ILE A 107 -11.09 21.04 -2.61
CA ILE A 107 -10.01 20.14 -3.00
C ILE A 107 -10.61 18.90 -3.62
N HIS A 108 -10.03 18.49 -4.75
CA HIS A 108 -10.28 17.23 -5.42
C HIS A 108 -9.03 16.40 -5.25
N LEU A 109 -9.18 15.20 -4.71
CA LEU A 109 -8.11 14.26 -4.46
C LEU A 109 -8.46 12.93 -5.12
N SER A 110 -7.46 12.29 -5.70
CA SER A 110 -7.55 10.96 -6.26
C SER A 110 -6.26 10.19 -6.01
N ILE A 111 -6.40 8.91 -5.69
CA ILE A 111 -5.29 7.97 -5.64
C ILE A 111 -5.41 7.11 -6.88
N MET A 112 -4.36 7.11 -7.70
CA MET A 112 -4.37 6.52 -9.02
C MET A 112 -3.24 5.50 -9.18
N ASP A 113 -3.55 4.40 -9.86
CA ASP A 113 -2.58 3.54 -10.53
C ASP A 113 -2.48 3.97 -11.98
N ARG A 114 -1.44 4.77 -12.27
CA ARG A 114 -1.21 5.40 -13.58
C ARG A 114 -0.61 4.47 -14.61
N ARG A 115 -0.39 3.19 -14.29
CA ARG A 115 -0.05 2.16 -15.29
C ARG A 115 -1.30 1.78 -16.10
N ILE A 116 -2.48 1.96 -15.53
CA ILE A 116 -3.76 1.64 -16.16
C ILE A 116 -4.23 2.86 -16.97
N ASN A 117 -4.28 2.71 -18.29
CA ASN A 117 -4.65 3.81 -19.20
C ASN A 117 -6.10 4.27 -19.03
N ASN A 118 -7.00 3.39 -18.60
CA ASN A 118 -8.37 3.77 -18.26
C ASN A 118 -8.40 4.45 -16.90
N LEU A 119 -8.71 5.74 -16.87
CA LEU A 119 -8.76 6.55 -15.65
C LEU A 119 -9.71 5.97 -14.59
N ARG A 120 -10.86 5.42 -15.00
CA ARG A 120 -11.82 4.84 -14.05
C ARG A 120 -11.23 3.58 -13.40
N ASP A 121 -10.57 2.73 -14.20
CA ASP A 121 -10.02 1.47 -13.72
C ASP A 121 -8.72 1.68 -12.91
N GLY A 122 -7.98 2.75 -13.22
CA GLY A 122 -6.81 3.17 -12.47
C GLY A 122 -7.14 3.95 -11.19
N CYS A 123 -8.37 4.42 -11.00
CA CYS A 123 -8.75 5.15 -9.80
C CYS A 123 -8.96 4.19 -8.63
N LEU A 124 -8.08 4.28 -7.64
CA LEU A 124 -8.13 3.48 -6.41
C LEU A 124 -9.05 4.10 -5.35
N GLY A 125 -9.24 5.41 -5.44
CA GLY A 125 -10.16 6.15 -4.58
C GLY A 125 -10.12 7.64 -4.91
N THR A 126 -11.24 8.32 -4.69
CA THR A 126 -11.35 9.76 -4.88
C THR A 126 -12.14 10.37 -3.73
N MET A 127 -11.86 11.64 -3.47
CA MET A 127 -12.60 12.45 -2.53
C MET A 127 -12.63 13.89 -3.04
N ILE A 128 -13.81 14.48 -2.91
CA ILE A 128 -14.03 15.92 -3.09
C ILE A 128 -14.38 16.45 -1.71
N GLY A 129 -13.70 17.50 -1.29
CA GLY A 129 -13.93 18.11 0.02
C GLY A 129 -13.49 19.57 0.05
N ASN A 130 -13.47 20.14 1.24
CA ASN A 130 -13.20 21.56 1.42
C ASN A 130 -12.34 21.78 2.67
N LEU A 131 -11.32 22.62 2.56
CA LEU A 131 -10.44 22.99 3.66
C LEU A 131 -10.98 24.15 4.52
N TYR A 132 -12.23 24.56 4.35
CA TYR A 132 -12.90 25.58 5.16
C TYR A 132 -12.70 25.36 6.67
N ALA A 133 -12.76 24.11 7.14
CA ALA A 133 -12.57 23.71 8.54
C ALA A 133 -11.09 23.46 8.93
N GLY A 134 -10.13 23.85 8.08
CA GLY A 134 -8.70 23.78 8.35
C GLY A 134 -8.05 22.39 8.18
N LYS A 135 -8.82 21.31 8.13
CA LYS A 135 -8.30 19.95 7.95
C LYS A 135 -9.27 19.10 7.13
N LEU A 136 -8.70 18.19 6.35
CA LEU A 136 -9.40 17.13 5.66
C LEU A 136 -8.61 15.82 5.80
N MET A 137 -9.32 14.69 5.83
CA MET A 137 -8.75 13.35 6.00
C MET A 137 -9.43 12.37 5.04
N PHE A 138 -8.64 11.48 4.46
CA PHE A 138 -9.08 10.52 3.45
C PHE A 138 -8.32 9.20 3.61
N ASP A 139 -9.07 8.11 3.76
CA ASP A 139 -8.52 6.77 3.96
C ASP A 139 -9.04 5.80 2.92
N ILE A 140 -8.14 5.01 2.33
CA ILE A 140 -8.50 3.92 1.42
C ILE A 140 -7.77 2.63 1.76
N HIS A 141 -8.45 1.52 1.45
CA HIS A 141 -7.91 0.17 1.61
C HIS A 141 -7.95 -0.51 0.25
N PRO A 142 -6.98 -0.25 -0.64
CA PRO A 142 -7.03 -0.73 -2.01
C PRO A 142 -6.97 -2.26 -2.09
N ARG A 143 -6.31 -2.93 -1.12
CA ARG A 143 -6.13 -4.39 -1.08
C ARG A 143 -5.46 -4.93 -2.35
N ILE A 144 -4.49 -4.17 -2.87
CA ILE A 144 -3.75 -4.51 -4.10
C ILE A 144 -2.31 -4.87 -3.76
N ALA A 145 -1.73 -5.76 -4.56
CA ALA A 145 -0.34 -6.16 -4.48
C ALA A 145 0.40 -5.74 -5.75
N TYR A 146 1.65 -5.32 -5.58
CA TYR A 146 2.50 -4.88 -6.69
C TYR A 146 3.83 -5.60 -6.66
N ASN A 147 4.33 -5.97 -7.84
CA ASN A 147 5.61 -6.62 -7.98
C ASN A 147 6.72 -5.57 -8.01
N LEU A 148 7.75 -5.70 -7.18
CA LEU A 148 8.88 -4.77 -7.13
C LEU A 148 9.72 -4.79 -8.41
N ALA A 149 9.62 -5.87 -9.21
CA ALA A 149 10.28 -5.96 -10.51
C ALA A 149 9.52 -5.22 -11.63
N ASP A 150 8.36 -4.62 -11.34
CA ASP A 150 7.65 -3.80 -12.32
C ASP A 150 8.50 -2.61 -12.77
N GLN A 151 8.55 -2.40 -14.10
CA GLN A 151 9.30 -1.31 -14.74
C GLN A 151 8.62 0.03 -14.51
N ASP A 152 7.29 0.05 -14.44
CA ASP A 152 6.48 1.24 -14.20
C ASP A 152 6.08 1.36 -12.70
N PHE A 153 6.87 0.77 -11.79
CA PHE A 153 6.54 0.77 -10.35
C PHE A 153 6.31 2.19 -9.79
N SER A 154 6.99 3.19 -10.34
CA SER A 154 6.84 4.59 -9.91
C SER A 154 5.44 5.18 -10.17
N ARG A 155 4.65 4.53 -11.03
CA ARG A 155 3.32 4.99 -11.46
C ARG A 155 2.17 4.30 -10.72
N VAL A 156 2.48 3.38 -9.82
CA VAL A 156 1.53 2.45 -9.20
C VAL A 156 0.62 3.12 -8.15
N LEU A 157 1.16 4.09 -7.41
CA LEU A 157 0.46 4.81 -6.34
C LEU A 157 0.80 6.29 -6.43
N THR A 158 0.04 7.01 -7.23
CA THR A 158 0.18 8.45 -7.36
C THR A 158 -1.02 9.15 -6.75
N LEU A 159 -0.76 10.13 -5.89
CA LEU A 159 -1.72 11.15 -5.50
C LEU A 159 -1.87 12.14 -6.65
N HIS A 160 -3.11 12.44 -7.02
CA HIS A 160 -3.49 13.39 -8.05
C HIS A 160 -4.62 14.29 -7.56
#